data_AF-A0A3C1VUR8-F1
#
_entry.id   AF-A0A3C1VUR8-F1
#
_cell.length_a   1.000
_cell.length_b   1.000
_cell.length_c   1.000
_cell.angle_alpha   90.00
_cell.angle_beta   90.00
_cell.angle_gamma   90.00
#
_symmetry.space_group_name_H-M   'P 1'
#
loop_
_entity.id
_entity.type
_entity.pdbx_description
1 polymer ?
#
loop_
_entity_poly.entity_id
_entity_poly.type
_entity_poly.pdbx_seq_one_letter_code
_entity_poly.pdbx_strand_id
1 'polypeptide(L)'
;MGLIASLTLHAQTRQNLEVEGLRSPVEILKDRWGISHIYAETEHDLFFAQGYSAARDRLFQFEIWRARATGTTAEILGPKAIERDHGARLFKFRGAMGEELSHYHPRGVDIVGAFVHGVNAYIDEAMQDPDSLPLPFKLLDIEPKHWTEEVVISRHQGLLGNIGLEMNIGRAVCTIGEEAVRELQYFHPHDPDLTLDPMIDCDSLVE
;
A
#
# COMPACT_ATOMS: atom_id res chain seq x y z
N MET A 1 22.99 -43.55 -25.81
CA MET A 1 22.93 -42.27 -26.52
C MET A 1 22.39 -41.23 -25.56
N GLY A 2 23.24 -40.36 -25.03
CA GLY A 2 22.84 -39.31 -24.08
C GLY A 2 22.41 -38.06 -24.84
N LEU A 3 21.22 -37.54 -24.54
CA LEU A 3 20.79 -36.21 -24.95
C LEU A 3 21.45 -35.18 -24.03
N ILE A 4 22.26 -34.29 -24.61
CA ILE A 4 22.64 -33.03 -23.97
C ILE A 4 21.56 -32.02 -24.35
N ALA A 5 20.71 -31.66 -23.39
CA ALA A 5 19.80 -30.52 -23.54
C ALA A 5 20.56 -29.25 -23.10
N SER A 6 20.93 -28.41 -24.06
CA SER A 6 21.38 -27.06 -23.79
C SER A 6 20.13 -26.20 -23.57
N LEU A 7 19.86 -25.82 -22.32
CA LEU A 7 18.88 -24.78 -22.01
C LEU A 7 19.50 -23.44 -22.39
N THR A 8 19.18 -22.95 -23.58
CA THR A 8 19.44 -21.57 -23.96
C THR A 8 18.78 -20.65 -22.94
N LEU A 9 19.60 -19.81 -22.29
CA LEU A 9 19.14 -18.62 -21.60
C LEU A 9 18.22 -17.87 -22.58
N HIS A 10 16.95 -17.69 -22.25
CA HIS A 10 16.07 -16.89 -23.10
C HIS A 10 16.70 -15.49 -23.17
N ALA A 11 17.17 -15.10 -24.35
CA ALA A 11 17.52 -13.73 -24.63
C ALA A 11 16.31 -12.88 -24.24
N GLN A 12 16.54 -11.76 -23.53
CA GLN A 12 15.46 -10.84 -23.23
C GLN A 12 14.81 -10.40 -24.54
N THR A 13 13.56 -10.80 -24.73
CA THR A 13 12.79 -10.41 -25.90
C THR A 13 12.55 -8.91 -25.79
N ARG A 14 13.17 -8.14 -26.68
CA ARG A 14 12.84 -6.72 -26.84
C ARG A 14 11.39 -6.65 -27.33
N GLN A 15 10.55 -6.01 -26.53
CA GLN A 15 9.17 -5.70 -26.89
C GLN A 15 9.04 -4.18 -26.92
N ASN A 16 8.47 -3.65 -28.01
CA ASN A 16 8.05 -2.26 -28.06
C ASN A 16 6.54 -2.25 -27.84
N LEU A 17 6.09 -1.46 -26.87
CA LEU A 17 4.69 -1.32 -26.49
C LEU A 17 4.33 0.15 -26.65
N GLU A 18 3.15 0.41 -27.21
CA GLU A 18 2.54 1.74 -27.19
C GLU A 18 1.61 1.78 -25.97
N VAL A 19 1.95 2.63 -25.00
CA VAL A 19 1.19 2.76 -23.74
C VAL A 19 0.67 4.17 -23.66
N GLU A 20 -0.65 4.31 -23.57
CA GLU A 20 -1.30 5.61 -23.41
C GLU A 20 -0.86 6.28 -22.10
N GLY A 21 -0.57 7.59 -22.16
CA GLY A 21 -0.15 8.38 -20.99
C GLY A 21 1.36 8.65 -20.90
N LEU A 22 2.19 7.93 -21.66
CA LEU A 22 3.60 8.29 -21.87
C LEU A 22 3.71 9.51 -22.80
N ARG A 23 4.57 10.46 -22.43
CA ARG A 23 4.85 11.68 -23.20
C ARG A 23 6.09 11.54 -24.06
N SER A 24 7.04 10.73 -23.61
CA SER A 24 8.31 10.45 -24.28
C SER A 24 8.64 8.95 -24.17
N PRO A 25 9.52 8.40 -25.02
CA PRO A 25 9.94 7.00 -24.93
C PRO A 25 10.58 6.67 -23.56
N VAL A 26 10.29 5.47 -23.06
CA VAL A 26 10.89 4.92 -21.84
C VAL A 26 11.50 3.56 -22.16
N GLU A 27 12.69 3.29 -21.62
CA GLU A 27 13.33 1.98 -21.67
C GLU A 27 13.28 1.30 -20.30
N ILE A 28 12.77 0.06 -20.27
CA ILE A 28 12.78 -0.78 -19.06
C ILE A 28 13.65 -2.00 -19.34
N LEU A 29 14.84 -2.02 -18.73
CA LEU A 29 15.73 -3.16 -18.77
C LEU A 29 15.47 -4.03 -17.53
N LYS A 30 15.00 -5.26 -17.72
CA LYS A 30 15.02 -6.25 -16.64
C LYS A 30 16.46 -6.76 -16.51
N ASP A 31 16.98 -7.01 -15.33
CA ASP A 31 18.25 -7.74 -15.20
C ASP A 31 18.04 -9.25 -15.06
N ARG A 32 19.12 -10.00 -14.83
CA ARG A 32 19.06 -11.46 -14.65
C ARG A 32 18.26 -11.92 -13.42
N TRP A 33 17.97 -11.01 -12.50
CA TRP A 33 17.18 -11.26 -11.29
C TRP A 33 15.73 -10.77 -11.44
N GLY A 34 15.37 -10.22 -12.61
CA GLY A 34 14.05 -9.67 -12.88
C GLY A 34 13.85 -8.25 -12.32
N ILE A 35 14.91 -7.56 -11.89
CA ILE A 35 14.81 -6.19 -11.37
C ILE A 35 14.68 -5.22 -12.55
N SER A 36 13.70 -4.31 -12.52
CA SER A 36 13.55 -3.25 -13.52
C SER A 36 14.56 -2.12 -13.29
N HIS A 37 15.28 -1.78 -14.34
CA HIS A 37 16.08 -0.56 -14.48
C HIS A 37 15.37 0.32 -15.51
N ILE A 38 14.87 1.49 -15.09
CA ILE A 38 13.99 2.35 -15.88
C ILE A 38 14.75 3.61 -16.29
N TYR A 39 14.77 3.89 -17.60
CA TYR A 39 15.38 5.09 -18.19
C TYR A 39 14.30 5.89 -18.91
N ALA A 40 14.12 7.15 -18.52
CA ALA A 40 13.12 8.05 -19.07
C ALA A 40 13.67 9.47 -19.21
N GLU A 41 13.14 10.24 -20.16
CA GLU A 41 13.54 11.64 -20.40
C GLU A 41 12.86 12.64 -19.45
N THR A 42 11.71 12.27 -18.90
CA THR A 42 10.94 13.11 -17.98
C THR A 42 10.62 12.39 -16.69
N GLU A 43 10.43 13.16 -15.62
CA GLU A 43 10.05 12.62 -14.32
C GLU A 43 8.64 11.99 -14.35
N HIS A 44 7.71 12.59 -15.10
CA HIS A 44 6.37 12.02 -15.32
C HIS A 44 6.48 10.62 -15.93
N ASP A 45 7.22 10.48 -17.02
CA ASP A 45 7.38 9.19 -17.72
C ASP A 45 8.12 8.16 -16.86
N LEU A 46 9.08 8.60 -16.04
CA LEU A 46 9.80 7.74 -15.07
C LEU A 46 8.86 7.13 -14.05
N PHE A 47 8.06 7.94 -13.35
CA PHE A 47 7.14 7.46 -12.32
C PHE A 47 5.96 6.69 -12.90
N PHE A 48 5.47 7.10 -14.07
CA PHE A 48 4.49 6.32 -14.84
C PHE A 48 5.01 4.92 -15.15
N ALA A 49 6.19 4.81 -15.75
CA ALA A 49 6.78 3.52 -16.07
C ALA A 49 7.11 2.69 -14.81
N GLN A 50 7.44 3.33 -13.70
CA GLN A 50 7.61 2.65 -12.41
C GLN A 50 6.30 1.99 -11.95
N GLY A 51 5.18 2.71 -11.98
CA GLY A 51 3.86 2.18 -11.64
C GLY A 51 3.44 1.03 -12.55
N TYR A 52 3.57 1.24 -13.87
CA TYR A 52 3.26 0.23 -14.88
C TYR A 52 4.11 -1.03 -14.70
N SER A 53 5.43 -0.89 -14.53
CA SER A 53 6.34 -2.02 -14.34
C SER A 53 6.06 -2.79 -13.05
N ALA A 54 5.76 -2.09 -11.97
CA ALA A 54 5.45 -2.72 -10.68
C ALA A 54 4.12 -3.48 -10.73
N ALA A 55 3.08 -2.89 -11.33
CA ALA A 55 1.79 -3.54 -11.52
C ALA A 55 1.92 -4.78 -12.42
N ARG A 56 2.73 -4.71 -13.49
CA ARG A 56 3.03 -5.84 -14.37
C ARG A 56 3.60 -7.05 -13.65
N ASP A 57 4.52 -6.81 -12.72
CA ASP A 57 5.15 -7.90 -11.98
C ASP A 57 4.29 -8.39 -10.80
N ARG A 58 3.41 -7.54 -10.23
CA ARG A 58 2.80 -7.72 -8.90
C ARG A 58 1.29 -7.45 -8.87
N LEU A 59 0.59 -7.59 -9.98
CA LEU A 59 -0.83 -7.22 -10.12
C LEU A 59 -1.73 -7.72 -8.98
N PHE A 60 -1.62 -9.00 -8.61
CA PHE A 60 -2.41 -9.56 -7.51
C PHE A 60 -2.06 -8.94 -6.14
N GLN A 61 -0.77 -8.74 -5.87
CA GLN A 61 -0.33 -8.06 -4.65
C GLN A 61 -0.88 -6.62 -4.61
N PHE A 62 -0.91 -5.94 -5.76
CA PHE A 62 -1.45 -4.59 -5.88
C PHE A 62 -2.96 -4.55 -5.62
N GLU A 63 -3.74 -5.51 -6.11
CA GLU A 63 -5.17 -5.59 -5.78
C GLU A 63 -5.40 -5.83 -4.28
N ILE A 64 -4.63 -6.74 -3.66
CA ILE A 64 -4.74 -6.97 -2.21
C ILE A 64 -4.37 -5.71 -1.41
N TRP A 65 -3.35 -4.97 -1.82
CA TRP A 65 -2.97 -3.69 -1.18
C TRP A 65 -4.04 -2.63 -1.35
N ARG A 66 -4.61 -2.49 -2.55
CA ARG A 66 -5.74 -1.61 -2.82
C ARG A 66 -6.94 -1.95 -1.94
N ALA A 67 -7.30 -3.22 -1.83
CA ALA A 67 -8.42 -3.67 -1.01
C ALA A 67 -8.19 -3.44 0.49
N ARG A 68 -6.95 -3.58 0.98
CA ARG A 68 -6.61 -3.25 2.38
C ARG A 68 -6.64 -1.76 2.63
N ALA A 69 -6.10 -0.95 1.71
CA ALA A 69 -6.08 0.50 1.80
C ALA A 69 -7.48 1.12 1.76
N THR A 70 -8.38 0.55 0.96
CA THR A 70 -9.73 1.07 0.76
C THR A 70 -10.78 0.45 1.70
N GLY A 71 -10.41 -0.58 2.46
CA GLY A 71 -11.33 -1.31 3.33
C GLY A 71 -12.39 -2.07 2.52
N THR A 72 -11.95 -2.85 1.52
CA THR A 72 -12.79 -3.71 0.68
C THR A 72 -12.23 -5.13 0.58
N THR A 73 -11.43 -5.57 1.55
CA THR A 73 -10.83 -6.90 1.49
C THR A 73 -11.82 -7.99 1.90
N ALA A 74 -12.88 -7.67 2.65
CA ALA A 74 -13.96 -8.60 2.94
C ALA A 74 -14.68 -9.08 1.67
N GLU A 75 -14.62 -8.30 0.59
CA GLU A 75 -15.05 -8.75 -0.76
C GLU A 75 -14.21 -9.92 -1.27
N ILE A 76 -12.94 -10.04 -0.83
CA ILE A 76 -11.97 -11.04 -1.30
C ILE A 76 -11.82 -12.20 -0.30
N LEU A 77 -11.72 -11.90 0.99
CA LEU A 77 -11.41 -12.87 2.06
C LEU A 77 -12.62 -13.22 2.93
N GLY A 78 -13.78 -12.65 2.63
CA GLY A 78 -15.03 -12.89 3.34
C GLY A 78 -15.16 -12.16 4.69
N PRO A 79 -16.19 -12.51 5.48
CA PRO A 79 -16.64 -11.74 6.65
C PRO A 79 -15.59 -11.53 7.74
N LYS A 80 -14.58 -12.40 7.85
CA LYS A 80 -13.50 -12.26 8.82
C LYS A 80 -12.66 -10.99 8.66
N ALA A 81 -12.76 -10.33 7.51
CA ALA A 81 -12.06 -9.08 7.22
C ALA A 81 -12.88 -7.81 7.51
N ILE A 82 -14.16 -7.93 7.91
CA ILE A 82 -15.06 -6.77 8.11
C ILE A 82 -14.51 -5.77 9.14
N GLU A 83 -14.09 -6.24 10.32
CA GLU A 83 -13.54 -5.36 11.36
C GLU A 83 -12.28 -4.62 10.89
N ARG A 84 -11.43 -5.30 10.12
CA ARG A 84 -10.25 -4.65 9.54
C ARG A 84 -10.66 -3.60 8.51
N ASP A 85 -11.65 -3.89 7.68
CA ASP A 85 -12.14 -2.97 6.66
C ASP A 85 -12.81 -1.73 7.29
N HIS A 86 -13.52 -1.89 8.42
CA HIS A 86 -13.98 -0.78 9.23
C HIS A 86 -12.81 0.07 9.72
N GLY A 87 -11.80 -0.55 10.34
CA GLY A 87 -10.58 0.13 10.78
C GLY A 87 -9.91 0.92 9.66
N ALA A 88 -9.67 0.28 8.50
CA ALA A 88 -9.08 0.95 7.34
C ALA A 88 -9.90 2.17 6.89
N ARG A 89 -11.24 2.08 6.92
CA ARG A 89 -12.13 3.20 6.55
C ARG A 89 -12.12 4.33 7.57
N LEU A 90 -11.90 4.05 8.86
CA LEU A 90 -11.72 5.09 9.87
C LEU A 90 -10.46 5.91 9.59
N PHE A 91 -9.36 5.27 9.22
CA PHE A 91 -8.07 5.90 8.90
C PHE A 91 -7.96 6.52 7.49
N LYS A 92 -9.05 6.55 6.71
CA LYS A 92 -9.05 7.19 5.39
C LYS A 92 -8.83 8.70 5.51
N PHE A 93 -7.91 9.21 4.69
CA PHE A 93 -7.76 10.64 4.52
C PHE A 93 -8.96 11.20 3.73
N ARG A 94 -9.54 12.31 4.20
CA ARG A 94 -10.75 12.93 3.62
C ARG A 94 -10.55 14.39 3.22
N GLY A 95 -9.34 14.92 3.38
CA GLY A 95 -9.02 16.30 2.99
C GLY A 95 -8.74 16.45 1.50
N ALA A 96 -8.25 17.62 1.12
CA ALA A 96 -7.84 17.88 -0.26
C ALA A 96 -6.59 17.07 -0.60
N MET A 97 -6.72 16.07 -1.48
CA MET A 97 -5.63 15.16 -1.84
C MET A 97 -4.40 15.91 -2.40
N GLY A 98 -4.62 16.96 -3.19
CA GLY A 98 -3.53 17.78 -3.73
C GLY A 98 -2.69 18.47 -2.64
N GLU A 99 -3.35 18.95 -1.58
CA GLU A 99 -2.68 19.57 -0.43
C GLU A 99 -1.91 18.51 0.37
N GLU A 100 -2.54 17.37 0.65
CA GLU A 100 -1.89 16.25 1.34
C GLU A 100 -0.64 15.77 0.61
N LEU A 101 -0.73 15.56 -0.71
CA LEU A 101 0.41 15.14 -1.53
C LEU A 101 1.55 16.17 -1.53
N SER A 102 1.23 17.46 -1.38
CA SER A 102 2.24 18.53 -1.30
C SER A 102 3.08 18.48 -0.02
N HIS A 103 2.58 17.84 1.05
CA HIS A 103 3.34 17.65 2.29
C HIS A 103 4.48 16.63 2.18
N TYR A 104 4.41 15.68 1.24
CA TYR A 104 5.50 14.72 1.00
C TYR A 104 6.58 15.31 0.12
N HIS A 105 6.18 16.12 -0.87
CA HIS A 105 7.10 16.79 -1.79
C HIS A 105 6.35 17.92 -2.53
N PRO A 106 7.01 19.04 -2.89
CA PRO A 106 6.39 20.10 -3.71
C PRO A 106 5.83 19.64 -5.06
N ARG A 107 6.30 18.49 -5.55
CA ARG A 107 5.86 17.82 -6.79
C ARG A 107 5.08 16.52 -6.53
N GLY A 108 4.62 16.31 -5.30
CA GLY A 108 3.99 15.05 -4.88
C GLY A 108 2.75 14.70 -5.71
N VAL A 109 1.97 15.70 -6.10
CA VAL A 109 0.80 15.53 -6.98
C VAL A 109 1.20 14.92 -8.32
N ASP A 110 2.24 15.47 -8.96
CA ASP A 110 2.70 14.98 -10.26
C ASP A 110 3.34 13.59 -10.16
N ILE A 111 4.19 13.38 -9.14
CA ILE A 111 4.92 12.11 -8.94
C ILE A 111 3.95 10.96 -8.64
N VAL A 112 3.08 11.14 -7.63
CA VAL A 112 2.14 10.10 -7.21
C VAL A 112 1.06 9.89 -8.27
N GLY A 113 0.57 10.96 -8.87
CA GLY A 113 -0.39 10.87 -9.97
C GLY A 113 0.17 10.10 -11.16
N ALA A 114 1.40 10.40 -11.60
CA ALA A 114 2.04 9.66 -12.69
C ALA A 114 2.19 8.16 -12.36
N PHE A 115 2.62 7.83 -11.14
CA PHE A 115 2.71 6.43 -10.68
C PHE A 115 1.36 5.72 -10.74
N VAL A 116 0.30 6.33 -10.20
CA VAL A 116 -1.05 5.76 -10.20
C VAL A 116 -1.57 5.58 -11.63
N HIS A 117 -1.37 6.55 -12.52
CA HIS A 117 -1.73 6.41 -13.94
C HIS A 117 -0.99 5.26 -14.61
N GLY A 118 0.29 5.04 -14.30
CA GLY A 118 1.04 3.90 -14.81
C GLY A 118 0.49 2.55 -14.33
N VAL A 119 0.13 2.46 -13.04
CA VAL A 119 -0.55 1.27 -12.49
C VAL A 119 -1.84 0.99 -13.22
N ASN A 120 -2.67 2.03 -13.41
CA ASN A 120 -3.97 1.89 -14.07
C ASN A 120 -3.83 1.53 -15.56
N ALA A 121 -2.83 2.07 -16.26
CA ALA A 121 -2.56 1.70 -17.65
C ALA A 121 -2.25 0.20 -17.79
N TYR A 122 -1.51 -0.39 -16.86
CA TYR A 122 -1.28 -1.83 -16.88
C TYR A 122 -2.54 -2.63 -16.50
N ILE A 123 -3.35 -2.14 -15.56
CA ILE A 123 -4.64 -2.77 -15.24
C ILE A 123 -5.53 -2.81 -16.48
N ASP A 124 -5.62 -1.69 -17.22
CA ASP A 124 -6.41 -1.61 -18.45
C ASP A 124 -5.90 -2.57 -19.52
N GLU A 125 -4.57 -2.68 -19.70
CA GLU A 125 -3.96 -3.67 -20.60
C GLU A 125 -4.30 -5.11 -20.19
N ALA A 126 -4.14 -5.45 -18.90
CA ALA A 126 -4.43 -6.79 -18.39
C ALA A 126 -5.92 -7.16 -18.55
N MET A 127 -6.82 -6.18 -18.46
CA MET A 127 -8.26 -6.38 -18.63
C MET A 127 -8.69 -6.53 -20.10
N GLN A 128 -7.80 -6.30 -21.08
CA GLN A 128 -8.09 -6.62 -22.48
C GLN A 128 -8.15 -8.13 -22.74
N ASP A 129 -7.43 -8.92 -21.93
CA ASP A 129 -7.48 -10.38 -21.93
C ASP A 129 -7.57 -10.91 -20.48
N PRO A 130 -8.77 -10.92 -19.87
CA PRO A 130 -8.96 -11.38 -18.50
C PRO A 130 -8.57 -12.85 -18.28
N ASP A 131 -8.57 -13.66 -19.35
CA ASP A 131 -8.11 -15.05 -19.30
C ASP A 131 -6.58 -15.15 -19.11
N SER A 132 -5.83 -14.07 -19.33
CA SER A 132 -4.40 -13.99 -19.04
C SER A 132 -4.07 -13.60 -17.59
N LEU A 133 -5.07 -13.22 -16.78
CA LEU A 133 -4.84 -12.77 -15.41
C LEU A 133 -4.14 -13.85 -14.57
N PRO A 134 -3.30 -13.43 -13.60
CA PRO A 134 -2.63 -14.36 -12.69
C PRO A 134 -3.63 -15.31 -11.99
N LEU A 135 -3.22 -16.56 -11.81
CA LEU A 135 -4.05 -17.63 -11.23
C LEU A 135 -4.85 -17.22 -9.97
N PRO A 136 -4.30 -16.46 -9.00
CA PRO A 136 -5.07 -16.04 -7.82
C PRO A 136 -6.36 -15.27 -8.13
N PHE A 137 -6.41 -14.45 -9.18
CA PHE A 137 -7.62 -13.74 -9.59
C PHE A 137 -8.73 -14.73 -9.98
N LYS A 138 -8.38 -15.76 -10.78
CA LYS A 138 -9.30 -16.81 -11.22
C LYS A 138 -9.80 -17.67 -10.07
N LEU A 139 -8.92 -18.01 -9.12
CA LEU A 139 -9.30 -18.83 -7.96
C LEU A 139 -10.26 -18.11 -7.00
N LEU A 140 -10.15 -16.78 -6.94
CA LEU A 140 -10.96 -15.94 -6.06
C LEU A 140 -12.16 -15.31 -6.77
N ASP A 141 -12.28 -15.49 -8.08
CA ASP A 141 -13.32 -14.87 -8.93
C ASP A 141 -13.38 -13.34 -8.76
N ILE A 142 -12.20 -12.71 -8.83
CA ILE A 142 -12.04 -11.25 -8.73
C ILE A 142 -11.23 -10.70 -9.90
N GLU A 143 -11.36 -9.40 -10.12
CA GLU A 143 -10.61 -8.63 -11.11
C GLU A 143 -9.84 -7.49 -10.43
N PRO A 144 -8.68 -7.06 -10.98
CA PRO A 144 -7.98 -5.89 -10.47
C PRO A 144 -8.83 -4.62 -10.65
N LYS A 145 -8.87 -3.76 -9.63
CA LYS A 145 -9.55 -2.45 -9.73
C LYS A 145 -8.52 -1.33 -9.81
N HIS A 146 -8.90 -0.23 -10.46
CA HIS A 146 -8.06 0.96 -10.56
C HIS A 146 -7.63 1.49 -9.18
N TRP A 147 -6.41 2.00 -9.17
CA TRP A 147 -5.82 2.72 -8.06
C TRP A 147 -6.18 4.20 -8.10
N THR A 148 -6.18 4.79 -6.92
CA THR A 148 -6.22 6.24 -6.69
C THR A 148 -5.01 6.63 -5.85
N GLU A 149 -4.71 7.91 -5.75
CA GLU A 149 -3.63 8.44 -4.91
C GLU A 149 -3.85 8.10 -3.43
N GLU A 150 -5.10 7.96 -2.99
CA GLU A 150 -5.47 7.50 -1.64
C GLU A 150 -4.85 6.14 -1.30
N VAL A 151 -4.74 5.23 -2.29
CA VAL A 151 -4.15 3.91 -2.09
C VAL A 151 -2.67 4.04 -1.74
N VAL A 152 -1.96 4.96 -2.40
CA VAL A 152 -0.52 5.18 -2.21
C VAL A 152 -0.24 5.79 -0.84
N ILE A 153 -1.06 6.75 -0.38
CA ILE A 153 -0.88 7.41 0.91
C ILE A 153 -1.61 6.71 2.07
N SER A 154 -2.17 5.53 1.85
CA SER A 154 -3.01 4.87 2.86
C SER A 154 -2.26 4.64 4.17
N ARG A 155 -2.91 5.02 5.29
CA ARG A 155 -2.36 4.91 6.65
C ARG A 155 -2.69 3.61 7.37
N HIS A 156 -3.38 2.68 6.72
CA HIS A 156 -3.81 1.42 7.34
C HIS A 156 -2.63 0.54 7.82
N GLN A 157 -1.42 0.77 7.29
CA GLN A 157 -0.18 0.11 7.71
C GLN A 157 0.65 0.96 8.69
N GLY A 158 0.09 2.06 9.19
CA GLY A 158 0.74 2.89 10.20
C GLY A 158 1.22 2.03 11.38
N LEU A 159 2.39 2.35 11.92
CA LEU A 159 2.97 1.64 13.05
C LEU A 159 2.05 1.81 14.27
N LEU A 160 1.16 0.85 14.50
CA LEU A 160 0.31 0.74 15.70
C LEU A 160 1.12 0.34 16.94
N GLY A 161 2.43 0.63 16.95
CA GLY A 161 3.44 -0.08 17.74
C GLY A 161 3.14 -0.15 19.24
N ASN A 162 2.56 0.91 19.78
CA ASN A 162 2.22 1.01 21.20
C ASN A 162 0.75 1.30 21.48
N ILE A 163 -0.17 1.23 20.50
CA ILE A 163 -1.59 1.61 20.73
C ILE A 163 -2.25 0.76 21.83
N GLY A 164 -1.96 -0.54 21.86
CA GLY A 164 -2.46 -1.43 22.91
C GLY A 164 -1.81 -1.14 24.27
N LEU A 165 -0.54 -0.71 24.27
CA LEU A 165 0.15 -0.31 25.50
C LEU A 165 -0.40 1.02 26.02
N GLU A 166 -0.58 2.02 25.18
CA GLU A 166 -1.18 3.32 25.53
C GLU A 166 -2.59 3.13 26.09
N MET A 167 -3.43 2.31 25.44
CA MET A 167 -4.78 2.03 25.92
C MET A 167 -4.77 1.29 27.27
N ASN A 168 -3.84 0.36 27.48
CA ASN A 168 -3.69 -0.34 28.76
C ASN A 168 -3.15 0.58 29.87
N ILE A 169 -2.23 1.48 29.55
CA ILE A 169 -1.75 2.51 30.49
C ILE A 169 -2.91 3.42 30.88
N GLY A 170 -3.69 3.92 29.91
CA GLY A 170 -4.85 4.77 30.19
C GLY A 170 -5.89 4.07 31.07
N ARG A 171 -6.21 2.81 30.79
CA ARG A 171 -7.07 1.96 31.64
C ARG A 171 -6.52 1.81 33.05
N ALA A 172 -5.22 1.59 33.19
CA ALA A 172 -4.58 1.48 34.49
C ALA A 172 -4.65 2.81 35.25
N VAL A 173 -4.38 3.95 34.60
CA VAL A 173 -4.51 5.28 35.20
C VAL A 173 -5.95 5.52 35.69
N CYS A 174 -6.96 5.18 34.89
CA CYS A 174 -8.36 5.28 35.30
C CYS A 174 -8.74 4.38 36.49
N THR A 175 -8.08 3.22 36.62
CA THR A 175 -8.43 2.22 37.64
C THR A 175 -7.71 2.45 38.97
N ILE A 176 -6.42 2.79 38.93
CA ILE A 176 -5.55 2.85 40.12
C ILE A 176 -4.85 4.21 40.32
N GLY A 177 -5.06 5.16 39.41
CA GLY A 177 -4.42 6.49 39.45
C GLY A 177 -2.99 6.50 38.93
N GLU A 178 -2.53 7.69 38.52
CA GLU A 178 -1.21 7.88 37.91
C GLU A 178 -0.04 7.44 38.79
N GLU A 179 -0.09 7.77 40.09
CA GLU A 179 0.99 7.49 41.04
C GLU A 179 1.24 5.98 41.17
N ALA A 180 0.18 5.20 41.32
CA ALA A 180 0.27 3.74 41.40
C ALA A 180 0.75 3.13 40.07
N VAL A 181 0.35 3.68 38.92
CA VAL A 181 0.88 3.23 37.62
C VAL A 181 2.38 3.49 37.51
N ARG A 182 2.87 4.67 37.92
CA ARG A 182 4.31 4.99 37.91
C ARG A 182 5.12 4.06 38.82
N GLU A 183 4.55 3.64 39.95
CA GLU A 183 5.22 2.71 40.86
C GLU A 183 5.29 1.29 40.25
N LEU A 184 4.23 0.84 39.58
CA LEU A 184 4.09 -0.54 39.10
C LEU A 184 4.68 -0.77 37.70
N GLN A 185 4.80 0.26 36.86
CA GLN A 185 5.30 0.16 35.49
C GLN A 185 6.66 0.81 35.31
N TYR A 186 7.49 0.17 34.48
CA TYR A 186 8.83 0.62 34.16
C TYR A 186 8.84 1.49 32.89
N PHE A 187 8.99 2.81 33.06
CA PHE A 187 8.96 3.78 31.96
C PHE A 187 10.34 4.25 31.46
N HIS A 188 11.42 3.74 32.07
CA HIS A 188 12.79 4.17 31.74
C HIS A 188 13.13 4.03 30.24
N PRO A 189 13.98 4.93 29.71
CA PRO A 189 14.78 5.92 30.45
C PRO A 189 14.05 7.23 30.76
N HIS A 190 12.78 7.37 30.38
CA HIS A 190 12.02 8.61 30.52
C HIS A 190 10.92 8.50 31.58
N ASP A 191 10.35 9.65 31.94
CA ASP A 191 9.19 9.75 32.82
C ASP A 191 8.05 10.42 32.04
N PRO A 192 7.15 9.64 31.44
CA PRO A 192 6.09 10.17 30.59
C PRO A 192 5.04 10.90 31.44
N ASP A 193 4.37 11.88 30.83
CA ASP A 193 3.15 12.44 31.41
C ASP A 193 2.03 11.40 31.30
N LEU A 194 1.45 11.01 32.43
CA LEU A 194 0.34 10.06 32.51
C LEU A 194 -1.01 10.75 32.67
N THR A 195 -1.02 12.09 32.70
CA THR A 195 -2.26 12.87 32.77
C THR A 195 -3.11 12.55 31.54
N LEU A 196 -4.32 12.06 31.76
CA LEU A 196 -5.25 11.82 30.66
C LEU A 196 -5.80 13.14 30.15
N ASP A 197 -5.95 13.24 28.82
CA ASP A 197 -6.62 14.38 28.21
C ASP A 197 -8.05 14.51 28.77
N PRO A 198 -8.54 15.72 29.08
CA PRO A 198 -9.88 15.91 29.64
C PRO A 198 -11.03 15.35 28.77
N MET A 199 -10.80 15.12 27.47
CA MET A 199 -11.76 14.47 26.58
C MET A 199 -11.88 12.97 26.80
N ILE A 200 -10.95 12.34 27.53
CA ILE A 200 -10.94 10.91 27.80
C ILE A 200 -11.83 10.65 29.02
N ASP A 201 -12.91 9.91 28.79
CA ASP A 201 -13.80 9.43 29.83
C ASP A 201 -13.32 8.07 30.38
N CYS A 202 -12.99 8.02 31.66
CA CYS A 202 -12.51 6.81 32.31
C CYS A 202 -13.55 5.68 32.34
N ASP A 203 -14.83 5.99 32.41
CA ASP A 203 -15.87 4.94 32.40
C ASP A 203 -15.89 4.23 31.04
N SER A 204 -15.69 4.99 29.95
CA SER A 204 -15.64 4.45 28.58
C SER A 204 -14.38 3.63 28.27
N LEU A 205 -13.28 3.84 29.01
CA LEU A 205 -12.02 3.13 28.80
C LEU A 205 -12.00 1.74 29.44
N VAL A 206 -12.72 1.56 30.56
CA VAL A 206 -12.63 0.37 31.42
C VAL A 206 -13.70 -0.67 31.11
N GLU A 207 -14.73 -0.33 30.32
CA GLU A 207 -15.65 -1.30 29.68
C GLU A 207 -14.95 -2.22 28.66
#